data_AF-A0A945E9G5-F1
#
_entry.id   AF-A0A945E9G5-F1
#
_cell.length_a   1.000
_cell.length_b   1.000
_cell.length_c   1.000
_cell.angle_alpha   90.00
_cell.angle_beta   90.00
_cell.angle_gamma   90.00
#
_symmetry.space_group_name_H-M   'P 1'
#
loop_
_entity.id
_entity.type
_entity.pdbx_description
1 polymer ?
#
loop_
_entity_poly.entity_id
_entity_poly.type
_entity_poly.pdbx_seq_one_letter_code
_entity_poly.pdbx_strand_id
1 'polypeptide(L)'
;MTTMYSPPYNEKEIRAHYPDKADFLLNDPVHSWRAKTGIELIHEEPTQEEQLRIWDNWQQMSIEQKRESDRKSLELFKLNNKQHHRSIMTKVWDVV
;
A
#
# COMPACT_ATOMS: atom_id res chain seq x y z
N MET A 1 4.50 -15.73 -13.39
CA MET A 1 4.08 -16.41 -12.15
C MET A 1 2.91 -15.63 -11.59
N THR A 2 1.77 -16.26 -11.33
CA THR A 2 0.62 -15.61 -10.69
C THR A 2 0.99 -15.35 -9.23
N THR A 3 1.28 -14.12 -8.87
CA THR A 3 1.46 -13.73 -7.46
C THR A 3 0.09 -13.82 -6.78
N MET A 4 -0.04 -14.70 -5.79
CA MET A 4 -1.26 -14.78 -4.98
C MET A 4 -1.42 -13.47 -4.20
N TYR A 5 -2.67 -12.98 -4.07
CA TYR A 5 -2.97 -11.81 -3.26
C TYR A 5 -2.47 -12.01 -1.83
N SER A 6 -1.55 -11.15 -1.37
CA SER A 6 -1.09 -11.11 0.01
C SER A 6 -1.68 -9.87 0.68
N PRO A 7 -2.70 -9.98 1.54
CA PRO A 7 -3.31 -8.79 2.16
C PRO A 7 -2.27 -7.97 2.94
N PRO A 8 -2.49 -6.65 3.11
CA PRO A 8 -1.71 -5.84 4.03
C PRO A 8 -1.78 -6.41 5.44
N TYR A 9 -0.70 -6.21 6.22
CA TYR A 9 -0.70 -6.61 7.62
C TYR A 9 -1.77 -5.86 8.42
N ASN A 10 -2.53 -6.60 9.21
CA ASN A 10 -3.41 -6.03 10.22
C ASN A 10 -2.61 -5.52 11.43
N GLU A 11 -3.29 -4.87 12.38
CA GLU A 11 -2.62 -4.28 13.55
C GLU A 11 -1.77 -5.28 14.34
N LYS A 12 -2.27 -6.51 14.55
CA LYS A 12 -1.56 -7.55 15.29
C LYS A 12 -0.29 -7.97 14.54
N GLU A 13 -0.38 -8.10 13.22
CA GLU A 13 0.75 -8.45 12.36
C GLU A 13 1.79 -7.32 12.31
N ILE A 14 1.36 -6.06 12.21
CA ILE A 14 2.26 -4.90 12.28
C ILE A 14 3.04 -4.89 13.60
N ARG A 15 2.35 -5.10 14.73
CA ARG A 15 3.00 -5.15 16.06
C ARG A 15 3.96 -6.33 16.20
N ALA A 16 3.70 -7.46 15.53
CA ALA A 16 4.56 -8.63 15.57
C ALA A 16 5.80 -8.49 14.67
N HIS A 17 5.63 -7.96 13.45
CA HIS A 17 6.71 -7.87 12.46
C HIS A 17 7.57 -6.61 12.62
N TYR A 18 6.98 -5.52 13.11
CA TYR A 18 7.66 -4.22 13.24
C TYR A 18 7.46 -3.63 14.63
N PRO A 19 7.83 -4.32 15.73
CA PRO A 19 7.54 -3.87 17.09
C PRO A 19 8.06 -2.45 17.37
N ASP A 20 9.26 -2.11 16.87
CA ASP A 20 9.89 -0.80 17.09
C ASP A 20 9.27 0.33 16.26
N LYS A 21 8.50 -0.01 15.22
CA LYS A 21 7.86 0.96 14.31
C LYS A 21 6.34 0.90 14.36
N ALA A 22 5.77 0.00 15.16
CA ALA A 22 4.34 -0.31 15.11
C ALA A 22 3.48 0.93 15.37
N ASP A 23 3.81 1.71 16.40
CA ASP A 23 3.04 2.91 16.72
C ASP A 23 3.22 4.01 15.67
N PHE A 24 4.41 4.12 15.06
CA PHE A 24 4.63 5.04 13.94
C PHE A 24 3.76 4.66 12.73
N LEU A 25 3.77 3.38 12.36
CA LEU A 25 2.99 2.86 11.23
C LEU A 25 1.48 2.96 11.53
N LEU A 26 1.02 2.64 12.74
CA LEU A 26 -0.40 2.68 13.06
C LEU A 26 -0.95 4.12 13.21
N ASN A 27 -0.08 5.11 13.43
CA ASN A 27 -0.43 6.53 13.40
C ASN A 27 -0.37 7.12 11.98
N ASP A 28 0.29 6.46 11.04
CA ASP A 28 0.29 6.87 9.63
C ASP A 28 -1.09 6.57 8.99
N PRO A 29 -1.74 7.55 8.33
CA PRO A 29 -3.08 7.38 7.77
C PRO A 29 -3.19 6.26 6.72
N VAL A 30 -2.12 5.94 6.00
CA VAL A 30 -2.12 4.90 4.97
C VAL A 30 -2.07 3.53 5.62
N HIS A 31 -1.09 3.32 6.49
CA HIS A 31 -0.88 2.04 7.17
C HIS A 31 -2.01 1.71 8.13
N SER A 32 -2.50 2.69 8.88
CA SER A 32 -3.68 2.55 9.75
C SER A 32 -4.92 2.10 8.96
N TRP A 33 -5.16 2.72 7.80
CA TRP A 33 -6.29 2.37 6.94
C TRP A 33 -6.14 0.96 6.35
N ARG A 34 -4.96 0.63 5.80
CA ARG A 34 -4.65 -0.71 5.26
C ARG A 34 -4.84 -1.80 6.32
N ALA A 35 -4.32 -1.57 7.52
CA ALA A 35 -4.42 -2.51 8.65
C ALA A 35 -5.87 -2.73 9.10
N LYS A 36 -6.71 -1.68 9.02
CA LYS A 36 -8.12 -1.74 9.39
C LYS A 36 -8.99 -2.41 8.32
N THR A 37 -8.73 -2.16 7.05
CA THR A 37 -9.60 -2.62 5.95
C THR A 37 -9.13 -3.93 5.32
N GLY A 38 -7.84 -4.26 5.43
CA GLY A 38 -7.23 -5.36 4.69
C GLY A 38 -7.17 -5.10 3.17
N ILE A 39 -7.33 -3.85 2.74
CA ILE A 39 -7.31 -3.42 1.34
C ILE A 39 -5.98 -2.74 1.05
N GLU A 40 -5.36 -3.10 -0.08
CA GLU A 40 -4.11 -2.48 -0.53
C GLU A 40 -4.34 -1.03 -0.99
N LEU A 41 -3.43 -0.14 -0.62
CA LEU A 41 -3.46 1.28 -0.99
C LEU A 41 -2.08 1.69 -1.51
N ILE A 42 -2.03 2.22 -2.72
CA ILE A 42 -0.78 2.63 -3.35
C ILE A 42 -0.28 3.93 -2.69
N HIS A 43 0.96 3.86 -2.22
CA HIS A 43 1.73 4.93 -1.59
C HIS A 43 3.22 4.68 -1.85
N GLU A 44 4.07 5.62 -1.44
CA GLU A 44 5.52 5.48 -1.56
C GLU A 44 6.05 4.46 -0.55
N GLU A 45 6.75 3.46 -1.06
CA GLU A 45 7.46 2.46 -0.27
C GLU A 45 8.98 2.71 -0.32
N PRO A 46 9.76 2.24 0.67
CA PRO A 46 11.21 2.46 0.74
C PRO A 46 12.00 1.89 -0.44
N THR A 47 11.50 0.81 -1.06
CA THR A 47 12.16 0.13 -2.18
C THR A 47 11.23 -0.06 -3.37
N GLN A 48 11.82 -0.13 -4.57
CA GLN A 48 11.06 -0.43 -5.80
C GLN A 48 10.39 -1.82 -5.72
N GLU A 49 11.02 -2.78 -5.06
CA GLU A 49 10.49 -4.13 -4.89
C GLU A 49 9.21 -4.13 -4.04
N GLU A 50 9.21 -3.39 -2.92
CA GLU A 50 8.01 -3.21 -2.09
C GLU A 50 6.91 -2.44 -2.85
N GLN A 51 7.30 -1.44 -3.63
CA GLN A 51 6.38 -0.67 -4.47
C GLN A 51 5.68 -1.57 -5.52
N LEU A 52 6.44 -2.45 -6.18
CA LEU A 52 5.90 -3.41 -7.14
C LEU A 52 5.05 -4.47 -6.46
N ARG A 53 5.42 -4.92 -5.25
CA ARG A 53 4.62 -5.87 -4.47
C ARG A 53 3.24 -5.32 -4.14
N ILE A 54 3.15 -4.09 -3.63
CA ILE A 54 1.84 -3.49 -3.33
C ILE A 54 1.04 -3.20 -4.61
N TRP A 55 1.71 -2.91 -5.72
CA TRP A 55 1.04 -2.75 -7.02
C TRP A 55 0.43 -4.06 -7.51
N ASP A 56 1.19 -5.15 -7.47
CA ASP A 56 0.71 -6.47 -7.86
C ASP A 56 -0.46 -6.92 -6.99
N ASN A 57 -0.37 -6.73 -5.67
CA ASN A 57 -1.48 -6.97 -4.75
C ASN A 57 -2.72 -6.18 -5.13
N TRP A 58 -2.58 -4.88 -5.39
CA TRP A 58 -3.67 -4.03 -5.81
C TRP A 58 -4.33 -4.56 -7.09
N GLN A 59 -3.57 -5.10 -8.03
CA GLN A 59 -4.11 -5.68 -9.27
C GLN A 59 -4.97 -6.93 -9.03
N GLN A 60 -4.72 -7.69 -7.96
CA GLN A 60 -5.50 -8.89 -7.61
C GLN A 60 -6.79 -8.58 -6.83
N MET A 61 -6.96 -7.35 -6.32
CA MET A 61 -8.16 -6.97 -5.58
C MET A 61 -9.42 -6.96 -6.46
N SER A 62 -10.58 -7.17 -5.83
CA SER A 62 -11.89 -7.05 -6.48
C SER A 62 -12.14 -5.62 -6.99
N ILE A 63 -13.13 -5.46 -7.88
CA ILE A 63 -13.51 -4.14 -8.39
C ILE A 63 -13.97 -3.22 -7.26
N GLU A 64 -14.71 -3.75 -6.29
CA GLU A 64 -15.22 -3.04 -5.12
C GLU A 64 -14.06 -2.58 -4.23
N GLN A 65 -13.11 -3.47 -3.94
CA GLN A 65 -11.90 -3.13 -3.18
C GLN A 65 -11.06 -2.07 -3.88
N LYS A 66 -10.89 -2.17 -5.21
CA LYS A 66 -10.19 -1.17 -6.01
C LYS A 66 -10.88 0.20 -5.97
N ARG A 67 -12.21 0.24 -6.04
CA ARG A 67 -12.99 1.49 -5.93
C ARG A 67 -12.83 2.14 -4.57
N GLU A 68 -12.90 1.36 -3.50
CA GLU A 68 -12.74 1.86 -2.14
C GLU A 68 -11.29 2.34 -1.89
N SER A 69 -10.30 1.59 -2.39
CA SER A 69 -8.90 2.00 -2.41
C SER A 69 -8.68 3.30 -3.20
N ASP A 70 -9.27 3.44 -4.39
CA ASP A 70 -9.16 4.66 -5.20
C ASP A 70 -9.79 5.87 -4.50
N ARG A 71 -10.93 5.68 -3.84
CA ARG A 71 -11.58 6.71 -3.03
C ARG A 71 -10.65 7.20 -1.93
N LYS A 72 -9.98 6.28 -1.21
CA LYS A 72 -9.03 6.64 -0.15
C LYS A 72 -7.76 7.30 -0.70
N SER A 73 -7.25 6.81 -1.83
CA SER A 73 -6.10 7.41 -2.52
C SER A 73 -6.38 8.85 -2.94
N LEU A 74 -7.58 9.11 -3.49
CA LEU A 74 -8.01 10.46 -3.85
C LEU A 74 -8.15 11.38 -2.62
N GLU A 75 -8.63 10.85 -1.49
CA GLU A 75 -8.73 11.60 -0.24
C GLU A 75 -7.36 12.09 0.24
N LEU A 76 -6.37 11.18 0.30
CA LEU A 76 -5.04 11.43 0.86
C LEU A 76 -4.10 12.15 -0.11
N PHE A 77 -4.07 11.72 -1.37
CA PHE A 77 -3.03 12.11 -2.34
C PHE A 77 -3.55 12.92 -3.53
N LYS A 78 -4.88 13.10 -3.64
CA LYS A 78 -5.54 13.74 -4.80
C LYS A 78 -5.31 13.01 -6.13
N LEU A 79 -4.87 11.76 -6.07
CA LEU A 79 -4.62 10.86 -7.20
C LEU A 79 -5.30 9.52 -6.93
N ASN A 80 -5.84 8.86 -7.96
CA ASN A 80 -6.24 7.45 -7.82
C ASN A 80 -5.00 6.54 -7.79
N ASN A 81 -5.17 5.25 -7.45
CA ASN A 81 -4.03 4.35 -7.27
C ASN A 81 -3.18 4.18 -8.54
N LYS A 82 -3.79 4.14 -9.72
CA LYS A 82 -3.06 4.02 -10.99
C LYS A 82 -2.22 5.26 -11.30
N GLN A 83 -2.78 6.44 -11.07
CA GLN A 83 -2.08 7.72 -11.24
C GLN A 83 -0.94 7.84 -10.21
N HIS A 84 -1.21 7.48 -8.96
CA HIS A 84 -0.24 7.55 -7.88
C HIS A 84 0.92 6.58 -8.14
N HIS A 85 0.63 5.32 -8.49
CA HIS A 85 1.64 4.34 -8.89
C HIS A 85 2.53 4.87 -10.03
N ARG A 86 1.93 5.40 -11.09
CA ARG A 86 2.70 5.96 -12.21
C ARG A 86 3.61 7.09 -11.74
N SER A 87 3.10 8.01 -10.93
CA SER A 87 3.88 9.13 -10.37
C SER A 87 5.10 8.62 -9.59
N ILE A 88 4.90 7.62 -8.73
CA ILE A 88 5.96 7.03 -7.91
C ILE A 88 7.00 6.32 -8.79
N MET A 89 6.55 5.49 -9.74
CA MET A 89 7.45 4.74 -10.63
C MET A 89 8.24 5.62 -11.60
N THR A 90 7.83 6.88 -11.84
CA THR A 90 8.62 7.84 -12.62
C THR A 90 9.76 8.49 -11.84
N LYS A 91 9.84 8.30 -10.52
CA LYS A 91 10.98 8.75 -9.72
C LYS A 91 12.21 7.89 -10.03
N VAL A 92 13.40 8.50 -10.01
CA VAL A 92 14.65 7.74 -10.04
C VAL A 92 14.75 6.98 -8.72
N TRP A 93 14.82 5.65 -8.79
CA TRP A 93 15.09 4.82 -7.64
C TRP A 93 16.60 4.71 -7.49
N ASP A 94 17.14 5.16 -6.36
CA ASP A 94 18.57 5.03 -6.09
C ASP A 94 18.92 3.54 -6.04
N VAL A 95 19.76 3.11 -6.98
CA VAL A 95 20.38 1.78 -6.94
C VAL A 95 21.49 1.89 -5.90
N VAL A 96 21.20 1.48 -4.66
CA VAL A 96 22.21 1.40 -3.60
C VAL A 96 23.09 0.18 -3.80
#